data_AF-A0A816WHW6-F1
#
_entry.id   AF-A0A816WHW6-F1
#
_cell.length_a   1.000
_cell.length_b   1.000
_cell.length_c   1.000
_cell.angle_alpha   90.00
_cell.angle_beta   90.00
_cell.angle_gamma   90.00
#
_symmetry.space_group_name_H-M   'P 1'
#
loop_
_entity.id
_entity.type
_entity.pdbx_description
1 polymer ?
#
loop_
_entity_poly.entity_id
_entity_poly.type
_entity_poly.pdbx_seq_one_letter_code
_entity_poly.pdbx_strand_id
1 'polypeptide(L)'
;MEAIQNIQTVMQLTKESYFYNGYCEILNAVHRRATTIQLAEHFYDVNAGRLLIDSKDIRSLNLEWYRSQISIVSQKPVLFDLSIRENIAYGDNSRKDISLSEIIQVAKDANIHDFIQLLPNGYETMCGAHGTQLSGGQKQTIAIARALIRNPKILLLDEATSALDSENEKIVQEALDLAQRNRTSFINNSKCRYNMCYS
;
A
#
# COMPACT_ATOMS: atom_id res chain seq x y z
N MET A 1 -24.70 4.82 -4.89
CA MET A 1 -23.28 4.69 -4.52
C MET A 1 -22.75 3.45 -5.20
N GLU A 2 -22.26 3.58 -6.43
CA GLU A 2 -21.66 2.45 -7.15
C GLU A 2 -20.26 2.20 -6.58
N ALA A 3 -20.04 0.99 -6.06
CA ALA A 3 -18.74 0.54 -5.62
C ALA A 3 -17.76 0.53 -6.81
N ILE A 4 -16.47 0.67 -6.52
CA ILE A 4 -15.37 0.33 -7.43
C ILE A 4 -15.49 -1.19 -7.67
N GLN A 5 -16.26 -1.57 -8.70
CA GLN A 5 -16.70 -2.95 -8.94
C GLN A 5 -15.71 -3.73 -9.82
N ASN A 6 -14.85 -3.05 -10.56
CA ASN A 6 -13.92 -3.69 -11.48
C ASN A 6 -12.50 -3.74 -10.90
N ILE A 7 -11.90 -4.93 -10.95
CA ILE A 7 -10.50 -5.18 -10.59
C ILE A 7 -9.52 -4.39 -11.51
N GLN A 8 -10.03 -3.83 -12.61
CA GLN A 8 -9.32 -3.00 -13.59
C GLN A 8 -9.54 -1.50 -13.34
N THR A 9 -9.37 -1.03 -12.11
CA THR A 9 -9.49 0.41 -11.84
C THR A 9 -8.27 1.16 -12.37
N VAL A 10 -8.50 1.92 -13.44
CA VAL A 10 -7.48 2.66 -14.17
C VAL A 10 -7.43 4.11 -13.69
N MET A 11 -6.29 4.55 -13.13
CA MET A 11 -6.00 5.99 -13.00
C MET A 11 -5.51 6.55 -14.33
N GLN A 12 -6.43 7.03 -15.16
CA GLN A 12 -6.05 7.68 -16.42
C GLN A 12 -5.76 9.16 -16.17
N LEU A 13 -4.50 9.55 -16.33
CA LEU A 13 -4.13 10.95 -16.53
C LEU A 13 -4.22 11.27 -18.03
N THR A 14 -4.96 12.31 -18.39
CA THR A 14 -5.05 12.76 -19.79
C THR A 14 -3.78 13.50 -20.22
N LYS A 15 -2.70 12.75 -20.47
CA LYS A 15 -1.73 12.82 -21.57
C LYS A 15 -0.64 11.76 -21.29
N GLU A 16 -0.89 10.56 -21.82
CA GLU A 16 -0.03 9.36 -21.79
C GLU A 16 0.15 8.68 -20.41
N SER A 17 -0.84 7.88 -20.02
CA SER A 17 -0.70 6.82 -19.00
C SER A 17 -0.63 5.47 -19.74
N TYR A 18 0.39 4.65 -19.44
CA TYR A 18 0.60 3.33 -20.03
C TYR A 18 0.31 2.22 -19.01
N PHE A 19 -0.37 1.17 -19.46
CA PHE A 19 -0.59 -0.07 -18.71
C PHE A 19 0.49 -1.08 -19.07
N TYR A 20 1.19 -1.62 -18.08
CA TYR A 20 2.06 -2.79 -18.25
C TYR A 20 1.74 -3.81 -17.16
N ASN A 21 1.31 -5.03 -17.52
CA ASN A 21 1.10 -6.16 -16.58
C ASN A 21 0.33 -5.85 -15.27
N GLY A 22 -0.71 -5.01 -15.31
CA GLY A 22 -1.50 -4.65 -14.12
C GLY A 22 -0.92 -3.51 -13.28
N TYR A 23 0.17 -2.89 -13.73
CA TYR A 23 0.74 -1.67 -13.19
C TYR A 23 0.28 -0.46 -14.02
N CYS A 24 -0.13 0.61 -13.33
CA CYS A 24 -0.43 1.89 -13.94
C CYS A 24 0.62 2.92 -13.47
N GLU A 25 1.42 3.43 -14.40
CA GLU A 25 2.35 4.52 -14.12
C GLU A 25 1.65 5.87 -14.34
N ILE A 26 1.66 6.72 -13.32
CA ILE A 26 1.19 8.10 -13.39
C ILE A 26 2.38 8.94 -13.87
N LEU A 27 2.59 8.96 -15.18
CA LEU A 27 3.50 9.89 -15.82
C LEU A 27 2.74 11.19 -16.14
N ASN A 28 3.29 12.32 -15.69
CA ASN A 28 2.88 13.68 -16.04
C ASN A 28 1.54 14.19 -15.50
N ALA A 29 1.33 14.16 -14.17
CA ALA A 29 0.50 15.17 -13.53
C ALA A 29 1.35 16.42 -13.25
N VAL A 30 1.06 17.54 -13.92
CA VAL A 30 1.78 18.79 -13.72
C VAL A 30 1.32 19.43 -12.40
N HIS A 31 1.89 18.98 -11.29
CA HIS A 31 1.97 19.75 -10.05
C HIS A 31 3.44 19.82 -9.61
N ARG A 32 4.03 21.02 -9.66
CA ARG A 32 5.49 21.26 -9.47
C ARG A 32 6.07 20.79 -8.12
N ARG A 33 5.24 20.37 -7.16
CA ARG A 33 5.65 20.09 -5.77
C ARG A 33 5.02 18.84 -5.14
N ALA A 34 4.04 18.20 -5.78
CA ALA A 34 3.34 17.05 -5.21
C ALA A 34 3.82 15.76 -5.86
N THR A 35 3.96 14.70 -5.06
CA THR A 35 4.25 13.37 -5.59
C THR A 35 3.00 12.76 -6.21
N THR A 36 3.20 11.79 -7.11
CA THR A 36 2.14 10.95 -7.67
C THR A 36 1.21 10.37 -6.61
N ILE A 37 1.77 9.93 -5.48
CA ILE A 37 1.03 9.38 -4.35
C ILE A 37 0.15 10.44 -3.68
N GLN A 38 0.68 11.65 -3.45
CA GLN A 38 -0.10 12.74 -2.84
C GLN A 38 -1.27 13.19 -3.72
N LEU A 39 -1.13 13.11 -5.04
CA LEU A 39 -2.22 13.34 -5.98
C LEU A 39 -3.24 12.20 -5.94
N ALA A 40 -2.78 10.95 -5.90
CA ALA A 40 -3.65 9.77 -5.77
C ALA A 40 -4.44 9.78 -4.46
N GLU A 41 -3.86 10.21 -3.33
CA GLU A 41 -4.54 10.36 -2.04
C GLU A 41 -5.47 11.60 -1.96
N HIS A 42 -5.54 12.36 -3.06
CA HIS A 42 -6.28 13.61 -3.20
C HIS A 42 -5.93 14.62 -2.10
N PHE A 43 -4.63 14.73 -1.76
CA PHE A 43 -4.12 15.82 -0.93
C PHE A 43 -3.94 17.12 -1.73
N TYR A 44 -3.71 16.99 -3.04
CA TYR A 44 -3.63 18.10 -3.98
C TYR A 44 -4.49 17.82 -5.21
N ASP A 45 -5.05 18.87 -5.80
CA ASP A 45 -5.68 18.80 -7.11
C ASP A 45 -4.66 19.07 -8.23
N VAL A 46 -4.93 18.50 -9.40
CA VAL A 46 -4.16 18.77 -10.62
C VAL A 46 -4.50 20.15 -11.18
N ASN A 47 -3.49 20.93 -11.59
CA ASN A 47 -3.69 22.26 -12.18
C ASN A 47 -4.33 22.19 -13.58
N ALA A 48 -4.13 21.10 -14.30
CA ALA A 48 -4.69 20.84 -15.62
C ALA A 48 -4.89 19.33 -15.82
N GLY A 49 -5.92 18.96 -16.59
CA GLY A 49 -6.30 17.57 -16.82
C GLY A 49 -7.30 17.03 -15.79
N ARG A 50 -7.37 15.70 -15.71
CA ARG A 50 -8.25 14.96 -14.79
C ARG A 50 -7.54 13.71 -14.30
N LEU A 51 -7.84 13.31 -13.07
CA LEU A 51 -7.47 12.01 -12.53
C LEU A 51 -8.76 11.22 -12.37
N LEU A 52 -8.88 10.16 -13.17
CA LEU A 52 -10.09 9.35 -13.29
C LEU A 52 -9.91 8.03 -12.55
N ILE A 53 -10.94 7.50 -11.94
CA ILE A 53 -11.00 6.16 -11.35
C ILE A 53 -12.30 5.53 -11.83
N ASP A 54 -12.21 4.37 -12.47
CA ASP A 54 -13.33 3.76 -13.20
C ASP A 54 -14.05 4.79 -14.10
N SER A 55 -13.25 5.60 -14.82
CA SER A 55 -13.72 6.70 -15.69
C SER A 55 -14.44 7.86 -14.98
N LYS A 56 -14.52 7.88 -13.64
CA LYS A 56 -15.08 8.98 -12.85
C LYS A 56 -13.96 9.87 -12.30
N ASP A 57 -14.13 11.18 -12.41
CA ASP A 57 -13.15 12.13 -11.87
C ASP A 57 -13.14 12.08 -10.34
N ILE A 58 -11.97 11.96 -9.72
CA ILE A 58 -11.86 11.88 -8.26
C ILE A 58 -12.45 13.09 -7.55
N ARG A 59 -12.47 14.26 -8.20
CA ARG A 59 -13.07 15.50 -7.67
C ARG A 59 -14.59 15.41 -7.51
N SER A 60 -15.23 14.46 -8.19
CA SER A 60 -16.67 14.19 -8.07
C SER A 60 -17.01 13.17 -6.99
N LEU A 61 -16.00 12.51 -6.40
CA LEU A 61 -16.19 11.47 -5.39
C LEU A 61 -16.24 12.09 -3.99
N ASN A 62 -16.95 11.42 -3.07
CA ASN A 62 -16.83 11.75 -1.66
C ASN A 62 -15.41 11.41 -1.17
N LEU A 63 -14.69 12.39 -0.62
CA LEU A 63 -13.29 12.26 -0.24
C LEU A 63 -13.03 11.19 0.84
N GLU A 64 -13.92 11.08 1.83
CA GLU A 64 -13.82 10.09 2.90
C GLU A 64 -13.99 8.68 2.36
N TRP A 65 -15.04 8.47 1.55
CA TRP A 65 -15.25 7.21 0.85
C TRP A 65 -14.07 6.88 -0.06
N TYR A 66 -13.59 7.84 -0.84
CA TYR A 66 -12.46 7.64 -1.75
C TYR A 66 -11.21 7.18 -0.99
N ARG A 67 -10.85 7.88 0.10
CA ARG A 67 -9.72 7.51 0.95
C ARG A 67 -9.91 6.17 1.64
N SER A 68 -11.15 5.75 1.95
CA SER A 68 -11.43 4.40 2.46
C SER A 68 -11.11 3.28 1.45
N GLN A 69 -11.03 3.60 0.15
CA GLN A 69 -10.67 2.63 -0.89
C GLN A 69 -9.14 2.51 -1.12
N ILE A 70 -8.33 3.45 -0.64
CA ILE A 70 -6.88 3.55 -0.90
C ILE A 70 -6.00 3.35 0.33
N SER A 71 -5.15 2.32 0.38
CA SER A 71 -4.08 2.21 1.39
C SER A 71 -2.72 2.57 0.83
N ILE A 72 -1.84 3.09 1.69
CA ILE A 72 -0.45 3.38 1.36
C ILE A 72 0.51 2.51 2.16
N VAL A 73 1.56 2.02 1.50
CA VAL A 73 2.74 1.42 2.13
C VAL A 73 3.94 2.31 1.81
N SER A 74 4.43 3.01 2.83
CA SER A 74 5.56 3.93 2.69
C SER A 74 6.91 3.21 2.66
N GLN A 75 7.91 3.78 1.98
CA GLN A 75 9.28 3.24 1.89
C GLN A 75 9.87 2.91 3.28
N LYS A 76 9.72 3.84 4.23
CA LYS A 76 10.17 3.73 5.62
C LYS A 76 8.96 3.74 6.55
N PRO A 77 8.34 2.59 6.79
CA PRO A 77 7.16 2.55 7.65
C PRO A 77 7.55 2.80 9.10
N VAL A 78 6.77 3.66 9.76
CA VAL A 78 6.84 3.85 11.20
C VAL A 78 5.79 2.97 11.85
N LEU A 79 6.22 2.23 12.87
CA LEU A 79 5.35 1.51 13.80
C LEU A 79 5.25 2.31 15.09
N PHE A 80 4.08 2.28 15.70
CA PHE A 80 3.84 2.89 17.01
C PHE A 80 4.43 2.02 18.11
N ASP A 81 4.69 2.63 19.27
CA ASP A 81 5.10 1.95 20.50
C ASP A 81 3.91 1.22 21.14
N LEU A 82 3.39 0.25 20.38
CA LEU A 82 2.24 -0.59 20.67
C LEU A 82 2.60 -2.04 20.30
N SER A 83 1.73 -2.98 20.64
CA SER A 83 1.87 -4.38 20.20
C SER A 83 1.82 -4.50 18.67
N ILE A 84 2.30 -5.63 18.13
CA ILE A 84 2.13 -5.97 16.71
C ILE A 84 0.64 -6.00 16.33
N ARG A 85 -0.20 -6.58 17.20
CA ARG A 85 -1.66 -6.62 17.04
C ARG A 85 -2.23 -5.21 16.81
N GLU A 86 -1.91 -4.28 17.71
CA GLU A 86 -2.41 -2.92 17.67
C GLU A 86 -1.86 -2.15 16.48
N ASN A 87 -0.60 -2.36 16.11
CA ASN A 87 -0.02 -1.75 14.92
C ASN A 87 -0.74 -2.19 13.64
N ILE A 88 -1.08 -3.48 13.50
CA ILE A 88 -1.87 -3.96 12.36
C ILE A 88 -3.27 -3.38 12.41
N ALA A 89 -3.94 -3.44 13.57
CA ALA A 89 -5.31 -2.93 13.75
C ALA A 89 -5.44 -1.43 13.44
N TYR A 90 -4.39 -0.65 13.70
CA TYR A 90 -4.34 0.79 13.41
C TYR A 90 -4.59 1.16 11.93
N GLY A 91 -4.50 0.18 11.03
CA GLY A 91 -4.82 0.37 9.62
C GLY A 91 -6.31 0.64 9.33
N ASP A 92 -7.20 0.37 10.28
CA ASP A 92 -8.63 0.64 10.18
C ASP A 92 -9.19 1.23 11.48
N ASN A 93 -9.24 2.57 11.54
CA ASN A 93 -9.78 3.30 12.68
C ASN A 93 -11.31 3.49 12.62
N SER A 94 -11.98 2.97 11.59
CA SER A 94 -13.45 3.09 11.46
C SER A 94 -14.19 2.08 12.34
N ARG A 95 -13.54 0.95 12.64
CA ARG A 95 -14.07 -0.13 13.47
C ARG A 95 -13.37 -0.13 14.83
N LYS A 96 -14.15 -0.20 15.91
CA LYS A 96 -13.61 -0.20 17.28
C LYS A 96 -12.95 -1.52 17.66
N ASP A 97 -13.45 -2.63 17.16
CA ASP A 97 -13.02 -3.97 17.54
C ASP A 97 -12.69 -4.79 16.29
N ILE A 98 -11.40 -4.86 15.96
CA ILE A 98 -10.88 -5.74 14.91
C ILE A 98 -10.55 -7.09 15.56
N SER A 99 -11.17 -8.15 15.05
CA SER A 99 -10.98 -9.49 15.61
C SER A 99 -9.55 -9.99 15.43
N LEU A 100 -9.04 -10.76 16.38
CA LEU A 100 -7.71 -11.37 16.27
C LEU A 100 -7.62 -12.29 15.04
N SER A 101 -8.71 -12.96 14.66
CA SER A 101 -8.79 -13.78 13.44
C SER A 101 -8.52 -12.97 12.17
N GLU A 102 -9.06 -11.75 12.07
CA GLU A 102 -8.78 -10.88 10.91
C GLU A 102 -7.33 -10.42 10.90
N ILE A 103 -6.78 -10.07 12.06
CA ILE A 103 -5.37 -9.67 12.21
C ILE A 103 -4.44 -10.83 11.79
N ILE A 104 -4.77 -12.06 12.19
CA ILE A 104 -4.05 -13.27 11.78
C ILE A 104 -4.16 -13.47 10.28
N GLN A 105 -5.35 -13.29 9.70
CA GLN A 105 -5.54 -13.46 8.26
C GLN A 105 -4.68 -12.48 7.46
N VAL A 106 -4.72 -11.18 7.79
CA VAL A 106 -3.90 -10.20 7.05
C VAL A 106 -2.40 -10.35 7.31
N ALA A 107 -2.00 -10.86 8.47
CA ALA A 107 -0.61 -11.20 8.74
C ALA A 107 -0.12 -12.40 7.91
N LYS A 108 -1.00 -13.36 7.60
CA LYS A 108 -0.71 -14.45 6.65
C LYS A 108 -0.62 -13.90 5.22
N ASP A 109 -1.56 -13.05 4.83
CA ASP A 109 -1.58 -12.42 3.51
C ASP A 109 -0.34 -11.51 3.29
N ALA A 110 0.24 -10.99 4.38
CA ALA A 110 1.49 -10.22 4.36
C ALA A 110 2.75 -11.05 4.68
N ASN A 111 2.65 -12.38 4.69
CA ASN A 111 3.78 -13.31 4.92
C ASN A 111 4.59 -13.05 6.21
N ILE A 112 3.93 -12.65 7.30
CA ILE A 112 4.58 -12.32 8.57
C ILE A 112 4.06 -13.13 9.77
N HIS A 113 2.99 -13.90 9.58
CA HIS A 113 2.38 -14.72 10.63
C HIS A 113 3.37 -15.68 11.31
N ASP A 114 4.13 -16.44 10.52
CA ASP A 114 5.03 -17.46 11.05
C ASP A 114 6.15 -16.85 11.90
N PHE A 115 6.69 -15.70 11.49
CA PHE A 115 7.63 -14.93 12.29
C PHE A 115 7.00 -14.49 13.62
N ILE A 116 5.77 -13.95 13.59
CA ILE A 116 5.08 -13.51 14.81
C ILE A 116 4.86 -14.70 15.74
N GLN A 117 4.54 -15.90 15.23
CA GLN A 117 4.36 -17.09 16.06
C GLN A 117 5.65 -17.57 16.76
N LEU A 118 6.82 -17.23 16.21
CA LEU A 118 8.11 -17.54 16.83
C LEU A 118 8.48 -16.58 17.96
N LEU A 119 7.79 -15.44 18.11
CA LEU A 119 8.03 -14.49 19.17
C LEU A 119 7.45 -14.99 20.51
N PRO A 120 8.12 -14.80 21.65
CA PRO A 120 7.65 -15.27 22.96
C PRO A 120 6.24 -14.79 23.33
N ASN A 121 5.88 -13.58 22.90
CA ASN A 121 4.57 -12.96 23.18
C ASN A 121 3.66 -12.92 21.94
N GLY A 122 4.05 -13.53 20.82
CA GLY A 122 3.27 -13.54 19.60
C GLY A 122 2.84 -12.13 19.15
N TYR A 123 1.54 -11.98 18.90
CA TYR A 123 0.92 -10.71 18.49
C TYR A 123 0.93 -9.62 19.57
N GLU A 124 1.12 -9.99 20.84
CA GLU A 124 1.26 -9.04 21.95
C GLU A 124 2.71 -8.57 22.15
N THR A 125 3.63 -8.98 21.27
CA THR A 125 5.00 -8.45 21.27
C THR A 125 4.97 -6.95 20.98
N MET A 126 5.64 -6.17 21.83
CA MET A 126 5.76 -4.72 21.67
C MET A 126 6.75 -4.40 20.54
N CYS A 127 6.38 -3.51 19.62
CA CYS A 127 7.27 -3.07 18.56
C CYS A 127 8.43 -2.18 19.08
N GLY A 128 8.22 -1.52 20.22
CA GLY A 128 9.11 -0.48 20.76
C GLY A 128 8.96 0.85 20.02
N ALA A 129 9.56 1.91 20.56
CA ALA A 129 9.58 3.23 19.92
C ALA A 129 10.08 3.13 18.46
N HIS A 130 9.23 3.52 17.50
CA HIS A 130 9.50 3.43 16.06
C HIS A 130 9.86 2.01 15.55
N GLY A 131 9.39 0.97 16.23
CA GLY A 131 9.64 -0.41 15.84
C GLY A 131 11.08 -0.87 16.07
N THR A 132 11.87 -0.24 16.93
CA THR A 132 13.31 -0.52 17.10
C THR A 132 13.66 -1.98 17.39
N GLN A 133 12.70 -2.80 17.82
CA GLN A 133 12.89 -4.23 18.09
C GLN A 133 12.78 -5.13 16.85
N LEU A 134 12.50 -4.56 15.67
CA LEU A 134 12.23 -5.28 14.43
C LEU A 134 13.21 -4.89 13.32
N SER A 135 13.53 -5.84 12.44
CA SER A 135 14.32 -5.57 11.23
C SER A 135 13.54 -4.65 10.27
N GLY A 136 14.24 -3.98 9.35
CA GLY A 136 13.59 -3.14 8.33
C GLY A 136 12.53 -3.88 7.51
N GLY A 137 12.83 -5.13 7.11
CA GLY A 137 11.89 -5.98 6.37
C GLY A 137 10.67 -6.38 7.20
N GLN A 138 10.85 -6.73 8.48
CA GLN A 138 9.74 -7.02 9.39
C GLN A 138 8.83 -5.81 9.61
N LYS A 139 9.40 -4.60 9.72
CA LYS A 139 8.61 -3.37 9.79
C LYS A 139 7.79 -3.15 8.53
N GLN A 140 8.36 -3.44 7.36
CA GLN A 140 7.67 -3.34 6.08
C GLN A 140 6.53 -4.34 5.96
N THR A 141 6.74 -5.61 6.29
CA THR A 141 5.67 -6.62 6.22
C THR A 141 4.55 -6.33 7.22
N ILE A 142 4.85 -5.84 8.43
CA ILE A 142 3.81 -5.36 9.36
C ILE A 142 3.07 -4.15 8.80
N ALA A 143 3.75 -3.22 8.12
CA ALA A 143 3.10 -2.10 7.46
C ALA A 143 2.21 -2.53 6.28
N ILE A 144 2.59 -3.59 5.56
CA ILE A 144 1.76 -4.22 4.54
C ILE A 144 0.51 -4.83 5.19
N ALA A 145 0.66 -5.62 6.27
CA ALA A 145 -0.49 -6.16 7.01
C ALA A 145 -1.44 -5.05 7.50
N ARG A 146 -0.87 -3.95 8.02
CA ARG A 146 -1.62 -2.74 8.41
C ARG A 146 -2.34 -2.10 7.23
N ALA A 147 -1.75 -2.05 6.04
CA ALA A 147 -2.43 -1.56 4.85
C ALA A 147 -3.59 -2.47 4.40
N LEU A 148 -3.45 -3.78 4.63
CA LEU A 148 -4.42 -4.81 4.22
C LEU A 148 -5.64 -4.93 5.13
N ILE A 149 -5.55 -4.58 6.43
CA ILE A 149 -6.64 -4.78 7.41
C ILE A 149 -7.95 -4.08 7.02
N ARG A 150 -7.85 -2.95 6.33
CA ARG A 150 -8.98 -2.17 5.80
C ARG A 150 -9.47 -2.64 4.43
N ASN A 151 -8.88 -3.70 3.90
CA ASN A 151 -9.22 -4.33 2.62
C ASN A 151 -9.34 -3.33 1.44
N PRO A 152 -8.29 -2.55 1.13
CA PRO A 152 -8.34 -1.47 0.15
C PRO A 152 -8.50 -1.98 -1.29
N LYS A 153 -9.23 -1.27 -2.14
CA LYS A 153 -9.28 -1.58 -3.59
C LYS A 153 -8.01 -1.13 -4.31
N ILE A 154 -7.39 -0.05 -3.81
CA ILE A 154 -6.19 0.55 -4.37
C ILE A 154 -5.07 0.50 -3.33
N LEU A 155 -3.93 -0.05 -3.71
CA LEU A 155 -2.72 -0.10 -2.89
C LEU A 155 -1.64 0.80 -3.51
N LEU A 156 -1.23 1.84 -2.80
CA LEU A 156 -0.14 2.73 -3.18
C LEU A 156 1.15 2.27 -2.50
N LEU A 157 2.18 2.01 -3.28
CA LEU A 157 3.48 1.53 -2.83
C LEU A 157 4.50 2.63 -3.12
N ASP A 158 5.05 3.23 -2.07
CA ASP A 158 6.10 4.25 -2.18
C ASP A 158 7.46 3.54 -2.15
N GLU A 159 7.98 3.21 -3.32
CA GLU A 159 9.19 2.40 -3.46
C GLU A 159 10.39 3.28 -3.84
N ALA A 160 11.45 3.23 -3.04
CA ALA A 160 12.79 3.52 -3.53
C ALA A 160 13.64 2.28 -3.26
N THR A 161 13.69 1.44 -4.30
CA THR A 161 14.30 0.10 -4.44
C THR A 161 15.83 0.08 -4.28
N SER A 162 16.40 0.94 -3.43
CA SER A 162 17.86 1.12 -3.37
C SER A 162 18.50 0.88 -2.00
N ALA A 163 17.77 0.39 -0.99
CA ALA A 163 18.31 0.35 0.37
C ALA A 163 17.86 -0.85 1.24
N LEU A 164 17.46 -1.98 0.65
CA LEU A 164 17.18 -3.20 1.42
C LEU A 164 18.34 -4.19 1.27
N ASP A 165 18.79 -4.75 2.39
CA ASP A 165 19.71 -5.87 2.44
C ASP A 165 19.06 -7.10 1.79
N SER A 166 19.80 -7.80 0.94
CA SER A 166 19.31 -8.79 -0.04
C SER A 166 18.50 -9.96 0.54
N GLU A 167 18.67 -10.30 1.81
CA GLU A 167 17.92 -11.39 2.47
C GLU A 167 16.52 -10.96 2.91
N ASN A 168 16.37 -9.73 3.43
CA ASN A 168 15.07 -9.19 3.85
C ASN A 168 14.22 -8.77 2.66
N GLU A 169 14.85 -8.41 1.54
CA GLU A 169 14.17 -7.96 0.31
C GLU A 169 13.23 -9.02 -0.24
N LYS A 170 13.63 -10.30 -0.22
CA LYS A 170 12.80 -11.39 -0.75
C LYS A 170 11.49 -11.56 0.03
N ILE A 171 11.55 -11.52 1.36
CA ILE A 171 10.35 -11.68 2.22
C ILE A 171 9.39 -10.53 1.99
N VAL A 172 9.91 -9.30 1.89
CA VAL A 172 9.10 -8.10 1.61
C VAL A 172 8.48 -8.18 0.22
N GLN A 173 9.24 -8.62 -0.79
CA GLN A 173 8.72 -8.77 -2.15
C GLN A 173 7.59 -9.81 -2.22
N GLU A 174 7.77 -10.97 -1.57
CA GLU A 174 6.72 -12.00 -1.49
C GLU A 174 5.46 -11.46 -0.79
N ALA A 175 5.61 -10.67 0.27
CA ALA A 175 4.50 -10.02 0.95
C ALA A 175 3.79 -8.99 0.06
N LEU A 176 4.53 -8.20 -0.72
CA LEU A 176 3.97 -7.26 -1.69
C LEU A 176 3.21 -7.99 -2.80
N ASP A 177 3.79 -9.06 -3.36
CA ASP A 177 3.16 -9.86 -4.42
C ASP A 177 1.85 -10.49 -3.93
N LEU A 178 1.80 -10.97 -2.68
CA LEU A 178 0.58 -11.48 -2.06
C LEU A 178 -0.45 -10.37 -1.81
N ALA A 179 -0.01 -9.23 -1.27
CA ALA A 179 -0.86 -8.08 -0.96
C ALA A 179 -1.53 -7.48 -2.20
N GLN A 180 -0.86 -7.52 -3.35
CA GLN A 180 -1.34 -7.01 -4.63
C GLN A 180 -2.43 -7.89 -5.26
N ARG A 181 -2.56 -9.16 -4.86
CA ARG A 181 -3.56 -10.07 -5.45
C ARG A 181 -4.97 -9.50 -5.28
N ASN A 182 -5.72 -9.41 -6.38
CA ASN A 182 -7.08 -8.87 -6.44
C ASN A 182 -7.22 -7.39 -6.05
N ARG A 183 -6.14 -6.61 -6.12
CA ARG A 183 -6.13 -5.16 -5.87
C ARG A 183 -5.48 -4.43 -7.04
N THR A 184 -5.86 -3.19 -7.25
CA THR A 184 -5.12 -2.30 -8.15
C THR A 184 -3.94 -1.73 -7.38
N SER A 185 -2.71 -1.96 -7.84
CA SER A 185 -1.51 -1.45 -7.20
C SER A 185 -0.77 -0.41 -8.03
N PHE A 186 -0.35 0.67 -7.38
CA PHE A 186 0.49 1.72 -7.96
C PHE A 186 1.84 1.71 -7.26
N ILE A 187 2.91 1.61 -8.04
CA ILE A 187 4.28 1.64 -7.52
C ILE A 187 4.93 2.94 -8.00
N ASN A 188 5.32 3.79 -7.06
CA ASN A 188 6.09 4.99 -7.37
C ASN A 188 7.56 4.58 -7.59
N ASN A 189 7.93 4.18 -8.81
CA ASN A 189 9.31 3.74 -9.09
C ASN A 189 10.16 4.89 -9.63
N SER A 190 11.28 5.19 -8.95
CA SER A 190 12.27 6.18 -9.40
C SER A 190 13.35 5.60 -10.35
N LYS A 191 13.37 4.28 -10.57
CA LYS A 191 14.22 3.60 -11.56
C LYS A 191 13.38 2.84 -12.58
N CYS A 192 13.18 3.46 -13.74
CA CYS A 192 12.70 2.78 -14.93
C CYS A 192 13.77 1.74 -15.34
N ARG A 193 13.60 0.46 -14.97
CA ARG A 193 14.34 -0.65 -15.59
C ARG A 193 13.51 -1.15 -16.77
N TYR A 194 13.79 -0.61 -17.96
CA TYR A 194 13.44 -1.25 -19.22
C TYR A 194 14.11 -2.63 -19.25
N ASN A 195 13.37 -3.69 -18.89
CA ASN A 195 13.72 -5.04 -19.28
C ASN A 195 12.60 -5.56 -20.18
N MET A 196 12.78 -5.33 -21.48
CA MET A 196 12.10 -6.07 -22.53
C MET A 196 12.54 -7.53 -22.45
N CYS A 197 11.66 -8.41 -21.96
CA CYS A 197 11.70 -9.81 -22.35
C CYS A 197 10.55 -10.03 -23.32
N TYR A 198 10.88 -9.92 -24.61
CA TYR A 198 10.07 -10.51 -25.67
C TYR A 198 10.19 -12.03 -25.55
N SER A 199 9.05 -12.71 -25.56
CA SER A 199 8.94 -14.08 -26.06
C SER A 199 7.91 -14.07 -27.17
#